data_AF-A0A850LYQ3-F1
#
_entry.id   AF-A0A850LYQ3-F1
#
_cell.length_a   1.000
_cell.length_b   1.000
_cell.length_c   1.000
_cell.angle_alpha   90.00
_cell.angle_beta   90.00
_cell.angle_gamma   90.00
#
_symmetry.space_group_name_H-M   'P 1'
#
loop_
_entity.id
_entity.type
_entity.pdbx_description
1 polymer ?
#
loop_
_entity_poly.entity_id
_entity_poly.type
_entity_poly.pdbx_seq_one_letter_code
_entity_poly.pdbx_strand_id
1 'polypeptide(L)'
;MEEHEIDELSRIFFYEFNRGEYEVFRLEVLNRKIKTNQQRIEQAQKIMWNKNEVLLAKIINLLEKNRLDLVKEIFTRAHRLYRQKEMNEFIGMDRDFGE
;
A
#
# COMPACT_ATOMS: atom_id res chain seq x y z
N MET A 1 -16.29 -5.60 4.14
CA MET A 1 -14.87 -5.66 4.49
C MET A 1 -14.79 -5.26 5.94
N GLU A 2 -14.25 -6.14 6.76
CA GLU A 2 -14.10 -5.93 8.20
C GLU A 2 -12.77 -5.21 8.47
N GLU A 3 -12.67 -4.57 9.63
CA GLU A 3 -11.47 -3.84 10.10
C GLU A 3 -10.20 -4.71 10.02
N HIS A 4 -10.31 -5.98 10.43
CA HIS A 4 -9.22 -6.95 10.35
C HIS A 4 -8.70 -7.11 8.92
N GLU A 5 -9.57 -7.16 7.92
CA GLU A 5 -9.15 -7.42 6.54
C GLU A 5 -8.36 -6.23 5.96
N ILE A 6 -8.71 -5.01 6.36
CA ILE A 6 -7.95 -3.80 6.01
C ILE A 6 -6.55 -3.87 6.63
N ASP A 7 -6.44 -4.25 7.90
CA ASP A 7 -5.16 -4.40 8.58
C ASP A 7 -4.28 -5.48 7.97
N GLU A 8 -4.87 -6.62 7.62
CA GLU A 8 -4.18 -7.72 6.95
C GLU A 8 -3.61 -7.27 5.61
N LEU A 9 -4.44 -6.67 4.75
CA LEU A 9 -4.01 -6.15 3.46
C LEU A 9 -2.91 -5.09 3.59
N SER A 10 -3.02 -4.23 4.60
CA SER A 10 -2.02 -3.19 4.88
C SER A 10 -0.67 -3.78 5.28
N ARG A 11 -0.67 -4.87 6.06
CA ARG A 11 0.54 -5.60 6.45
C ARG A 11 1.15 -6.34 5.26
N ILE A 12 0.34 -6.95 4.39
CA ILE A 12 0.82 -7.58 3.17
C ILE A 12 1.58 -6.55 2.32
N PHE A 13 1.02 -5.34 2.12
CA PHE A 13 1.76 -4.27 1.44
C PHE A 13 3.12 -3.98 2.09
N PHE A 14 3.15 -3.85 3.42
CA PHE A 14 4.36 -3.54 4.16
C PHE A 14 5.48 -4.60 4.02
N TYR A 15 5.11 -5.89 3.96
CA TYR A 15 6.08 -6.99 3.87
C TYR A 15 6.48 -7.34 2.43
N GLU A 16 5.56 -7.24 1.48
CA GLU A 16 5.78 -7.67 0.09
C GLU A 16 6.48 -6.61 -0.77
N PHE A 17 6.38 -5.34 -0.37
CA PHE A 17 6.95 -4.22 -1.11
C PHE A 17 8.07 -3.58 -0.30
N ASN A 18 9.13 -3.13 -0.95
CA ASN A 18 9.96 -2.11 -0.34
C ASN A 18 9.23 -0.76 -0.38
N ARG A 19 9.66 0.20 0.45
CA ARG A 19 8.99 1.51 0.58
C ARG A 19 8.83 2.21 -0.78
N GLY A 20 9.88 2.19 -1.62
CA GLY A 20 9.86 2.86 -2.92
C GLY A 20 8.83 2.25 -3.86
N GLU A 21 8.77 0.92 -3.95
CA GLU A 21 7.78 0.20 -4.75
C GLU A 21 6.35 0.48 -4.27
N TYR A 22 6.13 0.47 -2.95
CA TYR A 22 4.85 0.82 -2.36
C TYR A 22 4.43 2.26 -2.69
N GLU A 23 5.34 3.24 -2.58
CA GLU A 23 5.01 4.64 -2.85
C GLU A 23 4.67 4.87 -4.33
N VAL A 24 5.41 4.25 -5.26
CA VAL A 24 5.07 4.27 -6.69
C VAL A 24 3.68 3.68 -6.91
N PHE A 25 3.42 2.50 -6.35
CA PHE A 25 2.11 1.84 -6.49
C PHE A 25 0.96 2.72 -5.98
N ARG A 26 1.09 3.25 -4.75
CA ARG A 26 0.08 4.12 -4.14
C ARG A 26 -0.19 5.36 -5.00
N LEU A 27 0.87 6.03 -5.46
CA LEU A 27 0.76 7.29 -6.20
C LEU A 27 0.09 7.08 -7.56
N GLU A 28 0.41 6.00 -8.26
CA GLU A 28 -0.19 5.67 -9.55
C GLU A 28 -1.67 5.27 -9.40
N VAL A 29 -2.02 4.42 -8.43
CA VAL A 29 -3.42 3.99 -8.21
C VAL A 29 -4.29 5.15 -7.69
N LEU A 30 -3.75 6.00 -6.80
CA LEU A 30 -4.46 7.17 -6.26
C LEU A 30 -4.26 8.45 -7.08
N ASN A 31 -3.68 8.36 -8.28
CA ASN A 31 -3.39 9.51 -9.10
C ASN A 31 -4.66 10.34 -9.37
N ARG A 32 -4.63 11.63 -9.02
CA ARG A 32 -5.77 12.54 -9.15
C ARG A 32 -6.17 12.80 -10.60
N LYS A 33 -5.26 12.55 -11.56
CA LYS A 33 -5.55 12.65 -13.00
C LYS A 33 -6.42 11.50 -13.51
N ILE A 34 -6.46 10.38 -12.77
CA ILE A 34 -7.27 9.22 -13.15
C ILE A 34 -8.73 9.47 -12.76
N LYS A 35 -9.64 9.38 -13.73
CA LYS A 35 -11.06 9.75 -13.52
C LYS A 35 -11.97 8.56 -13.26
N THR A 36 -11.55 7.35 -13.63
CA THR A 36 -12.37 6.13 -13.49
C THR A 36 -11.67 5.06 -12.67
N ASN A 37 -12.41 4.10 -12.12
CA ASN A 37 -11.80 2.95 -11.45
C ASN A 37 -11.17 1.99 -12.45
N GLN A 38 -11.68 1.91 -13.68
CA GLN A 38 -11.10 1.10 -14.75
C GLN A 38 -9.64 1.49 -15.01
N GLN A 39 -9.37 2.78 -15.16
CA GLN A 39 -8.00 3.27 -15.33
C GLN A 39 -7.11 2.99 -14.11
N ARG A 40 -7.68 2.99 -12.89
CA ARG A 40 -6.94 2.63 -11.66
C ARG A 40 -6.59 1.14 -11.63
N ILE A 41 -7.51 0.30 -12.08
CA ILE A 41 -7.31 -1.15 -12.21
C ILE A 41 -6.18 -1.42 -13.21
N GLU A 42 -6.20 -0.74 -14.37
CA GLU A 42 -5.12 -0.85 -15.37
C GLU A 42 -3.75 -0.44 -14.80
N GLN A 43 -3.68 0.66 -14.04
CA GLN A 43 -2.44 1.04 -13.35
C GLN A 43 -2.02 0.00 -12.29
N ALA A 44 -2.98 -0.48 -11.50
CA ALA A 44 -2.70 -1.48 -10.47
C ALA A 44 -2.13 -2.76 -11.09
N GLN A 45 -2.74 -3.27 -12.17
CA GLN A 45 -2.30 -4.45 -12.90
C GLN A 45 -0.91 -4.24 -13.51
N LYS A 46 -0.67 -3.07 -14.12
CA LYS A 46 0.62 -2.75 -14.73
C LYS A 46 1.77 -2.77 -13.73
N ILE A 47 1.55 -2.32 -12.49
CA ILE A 47 2.61 -2.19 -11.48
C ILE A 47 2.78 -3.50 -10.68
N MET A 48 1.68 -4.22 -10.38
CA MET A 48 1.72 -5.44 -9.56
C MET A 48 1.92 -6.74 -10.32
N TRP A 49 2.01 -6.74 -11.65
CA TRP A 49 2.05 -7.95 -12.50
C TRP A 49 3.01 -9.06 -12.00
N ASN A 50 4.09 -8.73 -11.30
CA ASN A 50 5.09 -9.69 -10.81
C ASN A 50 5.23 -9.79 -9.28
N LYS A 51 4.33 -9.19 -8.49
CA LYS A 51 4.51 -9.09 -7.02
C LYS A 51 3.62 -10.07 -6.26
N ASN A 52 2.33 -9.80 -6.19
CA ASN A 52 1.40 -10.60 -5.39
C ASN A 52 0.00 -10.56 -6.01
N GLU A 53 -0.36 -11.62 -6.73
CA GLU A 53 -1.61 -11.72 -7.48
C GLU A 53 -2.85 -11.67 -6.57
N VAL A 54 -2.76 -12.24 -5.37
CA VAL A 54 -3.86 -12.24 -4.39
C VAL A 54 -4.15 -10.83 -3.88
N LEU A 55 -3.09 -10.09 -3.53
CA LEU A 55 -3.21 -8.69 -3.12
C LEU A 55 -3.79 -7.82 -4.25
N LEU A 56 -3.27 -8.01 -5.46
CA LEU A 56 -3.76 -7.30 -6.65
C LEU A 56 -5.25 -7.57 -6.88
N ALA A 57 -5.67 -8.84 -6.85
CA ALA A 57 -7.06 -9.23 -7.02
C ALA A 57 -7.97 -8.58 -5.97
N LYS A 58 -7.54 -8.51 -4.70
CA LYS A 58 -8.29 -7.83 -3.65
C LYS A 58 -8.42 -6.32 -3.90
N ILE A 59 -7.36 -5.65 -4.32
CA ILE A 59 -7.41 -4.21 -4.66
C ILE A 59 -8.31 -3.96 -5.87
N ILE A 60 -8.21 -4.78 -6.92
CA ILE A 60 -9.07 -4.70 -8.10
C ILE A 60 -10.53 -4.89 -7.70
N ASN A 61 -10.85 -5.90 -6.88
CA ASN A 61 -12.22 -6.15 -6.43
C ASN A 61 -12.83 -4.94 -5.71
N LEU A 62 -12.05 -4.23 -4.89
CA LEU A 62 -12.49 -3.00 -4.24
C LEU A 62 -12.76 -1.89 -5.26
N LEU A 63 -11.88 -1.72 -6.25
CA LEU A 63 -12.03 -0.71 -7.30
C LEU A 63 -13.25 -0.99 -8.19
N GLU A 64 -13.49 -2.25 -8.57
CA GLU A 64 -14.68 -2.67 -9.31
C GLU A 64 -15.97 -2.38 -8.56
N LYS A 65 -15.96 -2.58 -7.23
CA LYS A 65 -17.08 -2.27 -6.33
C LYS A 65 -17.18 -0.78 -5.96
N ASN A 66 -16.37 0.08 -6.59
CA ASN A 66 -16.31 1.51 -6.32
C ASN A 66 -16.00 1.89 -4.87
N ARG A 67 -15.20 1.05 -4.18
CA ARG A 67 -14.77 1.21 -2.78
C ARG A 67 -13.37 1.85 -2.70
N LEU A 68 -13.21 3.01 -3.36
CA LEU A 68 -11.92 3.72 -3.39
C LEU A 68 -11.51 4.24 -2.01
N ASP A 69 -12.48 4.52 -1.14
CA ASP A 69 -12.29 4.84 0.28
C ASP A 69 -11.50 3.74 1.01
N LEU A 70 -11.90 2.48 0.85
CA LEU A 70 -11.21 1.34 1.48
C LEU A 70 -9.80 1.16 0.92
N VAL A 71 -9.62 1.31 -0.40
CA VAL A 71 -8.28 1.27 -1.02
C VAL A 71 -7.36 2.34 -0.44
N LYS A 72 -7.87 3.57 -0.26
CA LYS A 72 -7.11 4.66 0.38
C LYS A 72 -6.77 4.34 1.83
N GLU A 73 -7.69 3.71 2.54
CA GLU A 73 -7.48 3.34 3.94
C GLU A 73 -6.37 2.28 4.09
N ILE A 74 -6.42 1.22 3.29
CA ILE A 74 -5.37 0.19 3.21
C ILE A 74 -4.01 0.85 2.96
N PHE A 75 -3.93 1.72 1.95
CA PHE A 75 -2.68 2.43 1.67
C PHE A 75 -2.28 3.33 2.84
N THR A 76 -3.20 4.02 3.49
CA THR A 76 -2.88 4.91 4.62
C THR A 76 -2.28 4.13 5.79
N ARG A 77 -2.85 2.97 6.12
CA ARG A 77 -2.32 2.10 7.19
C ARG A 77 -0.97 1.49 6.82
N ALA A 78 -0.82 0.98 5.59
CA ALA A 78 0.48 0.52 5.08
C ALA A 78 1.55 1.63 5.15
N HIS A 79 1.21 2.87 4.80
CA HIS A 79 2.12 4.01 4.90
C HIS A 79 2.61 4.26 6.33
N ARG A 80 1.70 4.14 7.31
CA ARG A 80 2.03 4.30 8.73
C ARG A 80 3.03 3.24 9.18
N LEU A 81 2.88 1.98 8.73
CA LEU A 81 3.83 0.91 9.04
C LEU A 81 5.23 1.23 8.50
N TYR A 82 5.35 1.70 7.25
CA TYR A 82 6.64 2.15 6.71
C TYR A 82 7.24 3.30 7.52
N ARG A 83 6.45 4.33 7.84
CA ARG A 83 6.91 5.47 8.66
C ARG A 83 7.37 5.03 10.05
N GLN A 84 6.65 4.11 10.70
CA GLN A 84 7.02 3.57 12.01
C GLN A 84 8.34 2.79 11.94
N LYS A 85 8.52 1.96 10.90
CA LYS A 85 9.78 1.24 10.68
C LYS A 85 10.96 2.21 10.58
N GLU A 86 10.83 3.26 9.78
CA GLU A 86 11.89 4.27 9.60
C GLU A 86 12.20 5.03 10.88
N MET A 87 11.17 5.40 11.65
CA MET A 87 11.38 6.06 12.94
C MET A 87 12.09 5.13 13.94
N ASN A 88 11.74 3.84 13.96
CA ASN A 88 12.38 2.86 14.83
C ASN A 88 13.84 2.58 14.42
N GLU A 89 14.12 2.51 13.12
CA GLU A 89 15.49 2.36 12.58
C GLU A 89 16.35 3.59 12.92
N PHE A 90 15.79 4.80 12.79
CA PHE A 90 16.48 6.04 13.15
C PHE A 90 16.79 6.12 14.66
N ILE A 91 15.80 5.86 15.52
CA ILE A 91 16.00 5.87 16.98
C ILE A 91 16.95 4.75 17.44
N GLY A 92 16.96 3.62 16.74
CA GLY A 92 17.91 2.53 16.99
C GLY A 92 19.36 2.93 16.72
N MET A 93 19.61 3.66 15.63
CA MET A 93 20.95 4.17 15.29
C MET A 93 21.47 5.19 16.29
N ASP A 94 20.61 6.04 16.87
CA ASP A 94 21.02 7.01 17.91
C ASP A 94 21.46 6.34 19.23
N ARG A 95 21.07 5.08 19.48
CA ARG A 95 21.50 4.34 20.69
C ARG A 95 22.88 3.71 20.56
N ASP A 96 23.33 3.36 19.36
CA ASP A 96 24.62 2.71 19.12
C ASP A 96 25.81 3.69 19.05
N PHE A 97 25.56 5.01 19.05
CA PHE A 97 26.59 6.06 19.10
C PHE A 97 26.85 6.62 20.51
N GLY A 98 26.28 6.00 21.55
CA GLY A 98 26.30 6.48 22.93
C GLY A 98 27.01 5.60 23.96
N GLU A 99 27.79 4.60 23.56
CA GLU A 99 28.66 3.80 24.44
C GLU A 99 30.16 4.08 24.22
#